data_AF-A0A9D4JMV6-F1
#
_entry.id   AF-A0A9D4JMV6-F1
#
_cell.length_a   1.000
_cell.length_b   1.000
_cell.length_c   1.000
_cell.angle_alpha   90.00
_cell.angle_beta   90.00
_cell.angle_gamma   90.00
#
_symmetry.space_group_name_H-M   'P 1'
#
loop_
_entity.id
_entity.type
_entity.pdbx_description
1 polymer ?
#
loop_
_entity_poly.entity_id
_entity_poly.type
_entity_poly.pdbx_seq_one_letter_code
_entity_poly.pdbx_strand_id
1 'polypeptide(L)'
;MNLMLSRRHRYDINPSKSSCIRVNPKSPNPCPDFILEGSRIPLDTSTTHLGVYRNTKCKVNTKDKIELGRRTAYSLMGTGFNGKNGLKQYVKARLWSTFVVPRMLYALDVLPYSQADLKPLEAFQLKTLKQVQHLADRTSNVAALALLGILPIRAQLHKHTLNMYYSIIQTPGTVGYKVAERQLAMKLPTDHSFFSSIRRLLHTYNLPTAYQLLESPPSKEMWKAKLNSAVDRHTVATWQEDIQEKPSLRYINTDALSVGKTHNMYTYVRPNRIDILRAETKAKLLTGTYPVHPTS
;
A
#
# COMPACT_ATOMS: atom_id res chain seq x y z
N MET A 1 0.75 33.30 20.55
CA MET A 1 1.49 33.87 19.39
C MET A 1 0.45 34.46 18.45
N ASN A 2 0.41 35.79 18.28
CA ASN A 2 -0.57 36.44 17.40
C ASN A 2 -0.20 36.18 15.93
N LEU A 3 -1.10 35.56 15.17
CA LEU A 3 -0.94 35.31 13.73
C LEU A 3 -1.10 36.61 12.91
N MET A 4 -0.31 37.64 13.20
CA MET A 4 -0.32 38.94 12.48
C MET A 4 0.13 38.85 11.02
N LEU A 5 0.60 37.68 10.56
CA LEU A 5 1.03 37.45 9.18
C LEU A 5 -0.12 37.48 8.16
N SER A 6 -1.36 37.12 8.55
CA SER A 6 -2.48 37.10 7.59
C SER A 6 -2.76 38.50 7.03
N ARG A 7 -2.77 39.52 7.90
CA ARG A 7 -2.96 40.92 7.53
C ARG A 7 -1.85 41.47 6.64
N ARG A 8 -0.60 41.08 6.90
CA ARG A 8 0.56 41.49 6.06
C ARG A 8 0.43 40.98 4.63
N HIS A 9 -0.12 39.78 4.45
CA HIS A 9 -0.25 39.13 3.15
C HIS A 9 -1.66 39.23 2.55
N ARG A 10 -2.58 39.98 3.19
CA ARG A 10 -3.98 40.15 2.78
C ARG A 10 -4.73 38.81 2.61
N TYR A 11 -4.39 37.82 3.43
CA TYR A 11 -5.14 36.57 3.51
C TYR A 11 -6.19 36.65 4.62
N ASP A 12 -7.41 36.22 4.31
CA ASP A 12 -8.47 35.98 5.28
C ASP A 12 -8.48 34.49 5.65
N ILE A 13 -8.21 34.18 6.92
CA ILE A 13 -8.09 32.80 7.41
C ILE A 13 -9.30 32.49 8.28
N ASN A 14 -10.13 31.55 7.84
CA ASN A 14 -11.32 31.16 8.57
C ASN A 14 -10.97 30.46 9.91
N PRO A 15 -11.28 31.07 11.08
CA PRO A 15 -10.97 30.46 12.37
C PRO A 15 -11.73 29.16 12.63
N SER A 16 -12.97 29.03 12.14
CA SER A 16 -13.81 27.83 12.33
C SER A 16 -13.30 26.58 11.60
N LYS A 17 -12.47 26.76 10.57
CA LYS A 17 -11.82 25.66 9.84
C LYS A 17 -10.37 25.43 10.30
N SER A 18 -9.89 26.25 11.24
CA SER A 18 -8.54 26.17 11.76
C SER A 18 -8.53 25.26 12.99
N SER A 19 -7.54 24.38 13.05
CA SER A 19 -7.33 23.47 14.19
C SER A 19 -5.85 23.39 14.52
N CYS A 20 -5.50 23.35 15.80
CA CYS A 20 -4.14 23.10 16.25
C CYS A 20 -4.04 21.68 16.81
N ILE A 21 -2.95 20.97 16.50
CA ILE A 21 -2.62 19.69 17.14
C ILE A 21 -1.27 19.80 17.77
N ARG A 22 -1.18 19.36 19.02
CA ARG A 22 0.10 19.20 19.71
C ARG A 22 0.75 17.87 19.33
N VAL A 23 1.77 17.94 18.48
CA VAL A 23 2.63 16.78 18.19
C VAL A 23 3.56 16.56 19.39
N ASN A 24 3.62 15.33 19.90
CA ASN A 24 4.37 14.95 21.10
C ASN A 24 3.87 15.63 22.40
N PRO A 25 2.73 15.17 22.96
CA PRO A 25 2.14 15.78 24.16
C PRO A 25 3.00 15.62 25.42
N LYS A 26 4.06 14.80 25.39
CA LYS A 26 4.96 14.57 26.54
C LYS A 26 5.88 15.74 26.87
N SER A 27 5.94 16.77 26.02
CA SER A 27 6.72 17.97 26.34
C SER A 27 6.16 18.60 27.64
N PRO A 28 7.01 19.02 28.58
CA PRO A 28 6.56 19.67 29.82
C PRO A 28 5.96 21.06 29.55
N ASN A 29 6.27 21.67 28.40
CA ASN A 29 5.85 23.03 28.10
C ASN A 29 4.35 23.07 27.77
N PRO A 30 3.53 23.90 28.46
CA PRO A 30 2.12 24.04 28.13
C PRO A 30 1.95 24.51 26.69
N CYS A 31 0.89 24.02 26.03
CA CYS A 31 0.58 24.46 24.67
C CYS A 31 0.08 25.91 24.75
N PRO A 32 0.72 26.87 24.05
CA PRO A 32 0.26 28.25 24.10
C PRO A 32 -1.12 28.37 23.45
N ASP A 33 -1.93 29.31 23.92
CA ASP A 33 -3.17 29.64 23.25
C ASP A 33 -2.88 30.27 21.88
N PHE A 34 -3.51 29.69 20.85
CA PHE A 34 -3.49 30.19 19.50
C PHE A 34 -4.73 31.05 19.29
N ILE A 35 -4.53 32.34 19.07
CA ILE A 35 -5.59 33.30 18.81
C ILE A 35 -5.44 33.79 17.37
N LEU A 36 -6.53 33.69 16.61
CA LEU A 36 -6.65 34.17 15.23
C LEU A 36 -7.85 35.10 15.15
N GLU A 37 -7.59 36.37 14.86
CA GLU A 37 -8.64 37.41 14.73
C GLU A 37 -9.57 37.51 15.94
N GLY A 38 -9.00 37.40 17.15
CA GLY A 38 -9.76 37.45 18.41
C GLY A 38 -10.46 36.13 18.78
N SER A 39 -10.49 35.15 17.87
CA SER A 39 -11.04 33.82 18.14
C SER A 39 -9.94 32.85 18.58
N ARG A 40 -10.20 32.07 19.64
CA ARG A 40 -9.30 31.00 20.08
C ARG A 40 -9.42 29.81 19.13
N ILE A 41 -8.31 29.35 18.57
CA ILE A 41 -8.26 28.13 17.76
C ILE A 41 -8.32 26.92 18.70
N PRO A 42 -9.22 25.94 18.46
CA PRO A 42 -9.30 24.75 19.30
C PRO A 42 -8.02 23.90 19.20
N LEU A 43 -7.63 23.35 20.36
CA LEU A 43 -6.57 22.36 20.45
C LEU A 43 -7.19 20.97 20.31
N ASP A 44 -7.11 20.41 19.12
CA ASP A 44 -7.66 19.11 18.81
C ASP A 44 -6.64 17.98 19.03
N THR A 45 -7.14 16.79 19.32
CA THR A 45 -6.32 15.57 19.40
C THR A 45 -6.03 14.97 18.01
N SER A 46 -6.82 15.36 17.01
CA SER A 46 -6.71 14.92 15.63
C SER A 46 -7.33 15.90 14.66
N THR A 47 -6.84 15.92 13.42
CA THR A 47 -7.34 16.75 12.32
C THR A 47 -7.04 16.06 11.00
N THR A 48 -7.74 16.45 9.95
CA THR A 48 -7.46 15.98 8.60
C THR A 48 -6.85 17.12 7.79
N HIS A 49 -5.62 16.93 7.32
CA HIS A 49 -4.93 17.90 6.49
C HIS A 49 -4.57 17.25 5.16
N LEU A 50 -5.05 17.84 4.05
CA LEU A 50 -4.90 17.29 2.68
C LEU A 50 -5.39 15.84 2.57
N GLY A 51 -6.52 15.52 3.21
CA GLY A 51 -7.05 14.15 3.24
C GLY A 51 -6.23 13.15 4.09
N VAL A 52 -5.20 13.62 4.79
CA VAL A 52 -4.39 12.81 5.71
C VAL A 52 -4.83 13.03 7.14
N TYR A 53 -5.34 11.98 7.77
CA TYR A 53 -5.66 12.00 9.19
C TYR A 53 -4.38 12.08 10.03
N ARG A 54 -4.26 13.14 10.82
CA ARG A 54 -3.15 13.40 11.74
C ARG A 54 -3.70 13.35 13.17
N ASN A 55 -2.97 12.70 14.06
CA ASN A 55 -3.25 12.72 15.50
C ASN A 55 -2.00 13.11 16.27
N THR A 56 -2.15 13.42 17.56
CA THR A 56 -1.05 13.78 18.47
C THR A 56 0.09 12.76 18.53
N LYS A 57 -0.20 11.49 18.21
CA LYS A 57 0.76 10.36 18.19
C LYS A 57 1.36 10.11 16.80
N CYS A 58 0.95 10.85 15.77
CA CYS A 58 1.29 10.62 14.36
C CYS A 58 1.08 9.17 13.88
N LYS A 59 0.15 8.43 14.50
CA LYS A 59 -0.15 7.04 14.12
C LYS A 59 -1.14 6.97 12.97
N VAL A 60 -0.95 5.97 12.11
CA VAL A 60 -1.90 5.62 11.05
C VAL A 60 -3.22 5.14 11.65
N ASN A 61 -4.35 5.61 11.11
CA ASN A 61 -5.66 5.03 11.40
C ASN A 61 -5.98 3.92 10.38
N THR A 62 -5.52 2.71 10.67
CA THR A 62 -5.70 1.55 9.78
C THR A 62 -7.17 1.20 9.56
N LYS A 63 -8.05 1.41 10.56
CA LYS A 63 -9.48 1.09 10.46
C LYS A 63 -10.15 1.93 9.38
N ASP A 64 -9.89 3.23 9.36
CA ASP A 64 -10.45 4.14 8.35
C ASP A 64 -9.97 3.77 6.95
N LYS A 65 -8.70 3.35 6.80
CA LYS A 65 -8.16 2.89 5.50
C LYS A 65 -8.86 1.62 5.00
N ILE A 66 -9.08 0.66 5.88
CA ILE A 66 -9.84 -0.56 5.56
C ILE A 66 -11.27 -0.21 5.18
N GLU A 67 -11.91 0.70 5.91
CA GLU A 67 -13.28 1.11 5.63
C GLU A 67 -13.41 1.83 4.28
N LEU A 68 -12.46 2.70 3.93
CA LEU A 68 -12.38 3.30 2.59
C LEU A 68 -12.20 2.24 1.49
N GLY A 69 -11.30 1.27 1.71
CA GLY A 69 -11.11 0.14 0.81
C GLY A 69 -12.38 -0.69 0.63
N ARG A 70 -13.08 -0.99 1.73
CA ARG A 70 -14.33 -1.76 1.75
C ARG A 70 -15.44 -1.06 0.98
N ARG A 71 -15.70 0.22 1.26
CA ARG A 71 -16.71 1.02 0.53
C ARG A 71 -16.42 1.06 -0.95
N THR A 72 -15.15 1.21 -1.33
CA THR A 72 -14.72 1.19 -2.73
C THR A 72 -14.97 -0.17 -3.36
N ALA A 73 -14.59 -1.27 -2.69
CA ALA A 73 -14.87 -2.63 -3.17
C ALA A 73 -16.38 -2.89 -3.35
N TYR A 74 -17.21 -2.47 -2.39
CA TYR A 74 -18.67 -2.60 -2.46
C TYR A 74 -19.28 -1.79 -3.60
N SER A 75 -18.78 -0.57 -3.86
CA SER A 75 -19.24 0.22 -5.01
C SER A 75 -18.98 -0.47 -6.37
N LEU A 76 -17.98 -1.35 -6.43
CA LEU A 76 -17.65 -2.11 -7.64
C LEU A 76 -18.44 -3.42 -7.75
N MET A 77 -19.21 -3.84 -6.73
CA MET A 77 -19.96 -5.10 -6.79
C MET A 77 -21.02 -5.08 -7.88
N GLY A 78 -21.65 -3.92 -8.13
CA GLY A 78 -22.61 -3.74 -9.22
C GLY A 78 -22.01 -3.94 -10.61
N THR A 79 -20.71 -3.71 -10.77
CA THR A 79 -20.00 -3.94 -12.04
C THR A 79 -19.47 -5.36 -12.18
N GLY A 80 -19.77 -6.28 -11.24
CA GLY A 80 -19.30 -7.66 -11.25
C GLY A 80 -17.98 -7.90 -10.49
N PHE A 81 -17.57 -6.99 -9.58
CA PHE A 81 -16.46 -7.20 -8.65
C PHE A 81 -16.86 -8.16 -7.50
N ASN A 82 -17.41 -9.31 -7.84
CA ASN A 82 -17.70 -10.39 -6.91
C ASN A 82 -17.36 -11.75 -7.56
N GLY A 83 -17.28 -12.83 -6.79
CA GLY A 83 -16.83 -14.12 -7.30
C GLY A 83 -17.68 -14.67 -8.46
N LYS A 84 -19.01 -14.54 -8.38
CA LYS A 84 -19.96 -15.26 -9.24
C LYS A 84 -20.49 -14.46 -10.45
N ASN A 85 -20.32 -13.14 -10.48
CA ASN A 85 -20.90 -12.29 -11.51
C ASN A 85 -19.88 -11.91 -12.59
N GLY A 86 -19.87 -12.70 -13.67
CA GLY A 86 -19.63 -12.28 -15.06
C GLY A 86 -18.25 -11.75 -15.48
N LEU A 87 -17.49 -11.09 -14.60
CA LEU A 87 -16.19 -10.55 -14.94
C LEU A 87 -15.10 -11.63 -14.91
N LYS A 88 -14.18 -11.52 -15.87
CA LYS A 88 -12.95 -12.30 -15.87
C LYS A 88 -12.08 -11.89 -14.69
N GLN A 89 -11.33 -12.84 -14.12
CA GLN A 89 -10.54 -12.60 -12.91
C GLN A 89 -9.45 -11.53 -13.11
N TYR A 90 -8.86 -11.41 -14.31
CA TYR A 90 -7.90 -10.34 -14.59
C TYR A 90 -8.55 -8.94 -14.56
N VAL A 91 -9.83 -8.82 -14.96
CA VAL A 91 -10.56 -7.56 -14.87
C VAL A 91 -10.78 -7.22 -13.41
N LYS A 92 -11.18 -8.19 -12.58
CA LYS A 92 -11.34 -7.97 -11.13
C LYS A 92 -10.00 -7.58 -10.48
N ALA A 93 -8.91 -8.26 -10.81
CA ALA A 93 -7.57 -7.89 -10.34
C ALA A 93 -7.21 -6.46 -10.75
N ARG A 94 -7.55 -6.04 -11.97
CA ARG A 94 -7.34 -4.67 -12.43
C ARG A 94 -8.21 -3.67 -11.66
N LEU A 95 -9.48 -3.96 -11.41
CA LEU A 95 -10.37 -3.12 -10.61
C LEU A 95 -9.84 -2.92 -9.18
N TRP A 96 -9.38 -4.00 -8.55
CA TRP A 96 -8.74 -3.95 -7.23
C TRP A 96 -7.54 -3.01 -7.21
N SER A 97 -6.58 -3.23 -8.12
CA SER A 97 -5.35 -2.45 -8.19
C SER A 97 -5.56 -1.00 -8.63
N THR A 98 -6.60 -0.73 -9.42
CA THR A 98 -6.88 0.62 -9.97
C THR A 98 -7.69 1.48 -9.01
N PHE A 99 -8.67 0.89 -8.31
CA PHE A 99 -9.63 1.67 -7.51
C PHE A 99 -9.48 1.44 -6.01
N VAL A 100 -9.39 0.18 -5.57
CA VAL A 100 -9.44 -0.15 -4.14
C VAL A 100 -8.10 0.15 -3.46
N VAL A 101 -7.01 -0.36 -4.03
CA VAL A 101 -5.66 -0.17 -3.46
C VAL A 101 -5.31 1.31 -3.30
N PRO A 102 -5.42 2.18 -4.33
CA PRO A 102 -4.95 3.55 -4.19
C PRO A 102 -5.68 4.32 -3.07
N ARG A 103 -6.99 4.08 -2.91
CA ARG A 103 -7.79 4.69 -1.84
C ARG A 103 -7.40 4.17 -0.46
N MET A 104 -7.07 2.88 -0.35
CA MET A 104 -6.65 2.28 0.90
C MET A 104 -5.23 2.73 1.32
N LEU A 105 -4.30 2.85 0.36
CA LEU A 105 -2.90 3.17 0.63
C LEU A 105 -2.57 4.66 0.65
N TYR A 106 -3.52 5.51 0.28
CA TYR A 106 -3.33 6.96 0.26
C TYR A 106 -2.72 7.48 1.56
N ALA A 107 -1.59 8.18 1.46
CA ALA A 107 -0.83 8.80 2.54
C ALA A 107 -0.19 7.83 3.56
N LEU A 108 -0.22 6.51 3.32
CA LEU A 108 0.54 5.57 4.15
C LEU A 108 2.04 5.59 3.85
N ASP A 109 2.43 6.05 2.66
CA ASP A 109 3.82 6.24 2.23
C ASP A 109 4.53 7.39 2.97
N VAL A 110 3.77 8.38 3.44
CA VAL A 110 4.30 9.55 4.18
C VAL A 110 4.19 9.43 5.70
N LEU A 111 3.38 8.50 6.21
CA LEU A 111 3.16 8.32 7.64
C LEU A 111 4.03 7.20 8.20
N PRO A 112 4.55 7.31 9.44
CA PRO A 112 5.22 6.20 10.07
C PRO A 112 4.22 5.07 10.36
N TYR A 113 4.49 3.88 9.81
CA TYR A 113 3.70 2.67 10.06
C TYR A 113 4.58 1.55 10.60
N SER A 114 4.00 0.73 11.46
CA SER A 114 4.59 -0.51 11.97
C SER A 114 4.04 -1.74 11.23
N GLN A 115 4.68 -2.90 11.42
CA GLN A 115 4.15 -4.16 10.90
C GLN A 115 2.76 -4.50 11.50
N ALA A 116 2.51 -4.09 12.75
CA ALA A 116 1.21 -4.25 13.38
C ALA A 116 0.11 -3.44 12.68
N ASP A 117 0.46 -2.28 12.11
CA ASP A 117 -0.49 -1.45 11.36
C ASP A 117 -0.78 -2.04 9.96
N LEU A 118 0.18 -2.74 9.36
CA LEU A 118 0.02 -3.37 8.04
C LEU A 118 -0.76 -4.68 8.07
N LYS A 119 -0.61 -5.48 9.13
CA LYS A 119 -1.24 -6.81 9.24
C LYS A 119 -2.76 -6.78 8.99
N PRO A 120 -3.55 -5.83 9.54
CA PRO A 120 -4.98 -5.73 9.24
C PRO A 120 -5.29 -5.37 7.79
N LEU A 121 -4.46 -4.55 7.12
CA LEU A 121 -4.63 -4.20 5.71
C LEU A 121 -4.38 -5.41 4.81
N GLU A 122 -3.33 -6.16 5.10
CA GLU A 122 -3.00 -7.41 4.41
C GLU A 122 -4.12 -8.44 4.61
N ALA A 123 -4.63 -8.60 5.83
CA ALA A 123 -5.76 -9.49 6.11
C ALA A 123 -7.02 -9.10 5.31
N PHE A 124 -7.33 -7.80 5.23
CA PHE A 124 -8.44 -7.30 4.42
C PHE A 124 -8.25 -7.57 2.92
N GLN A 125 -7.05 -7.31 2.39
CA GLN A 125 -6.69 -7.65 1.00
C GLN A 125 -6.93 -9.13 0.75
N LEU A 126 -6.34 -10.00 1.56
CA LEU A 126 -6.38 -11.45 1.37
C LEU A 126 -7.81 -11.99 1.44
N LYS A 127 -8.61 -11.53 2.42
CA LYS A 127 -10.03 -11.89 2.51
C LYS A 127 -10.79 -11.49 1.25
N THR A 128 -10.60 -10.27 0.77
CA THR A 128 -11.30 -9.78 -0.42
C THR A 128 -10.87 -10.52 -1.68
N LEU A 129 -9.57 -10.78 -1.85
CA LEU A 129 -9.05 -11.49 -3.03
C LEU A 129 -9.49 -12.97 -3.07
N LYS A 130 -9.61 -13.63 -1.91
CA LYS A 130 -10.22 -14.97 -1.83
C LYS A 130 -11.68 -14.94 -2.25
N GLN A 131 -12.45 -13.97 -1.77
CA GLN A 131 -13.87 -13.81 -2.16
C GLN A 131 -14.05 -13.53 -3.65
N VAL A 132 -13.21 -12.67 -4.23
CA VAL A 132 -13.19 -12.32 -5.67
C VAL A 132 -12.89 -13.55 -6.54
N GLN A 133 -12.05 -14.45 -6.06
CA GLN A 133 -11.70 -15.71 -6.74
C GLN A 133 -12.64 -16.87 -6.38
N HIS A 134 -13.58 -16.66 -5.46
CA HIS A 134 -14.42 -17.71 -4.89
C HIS A 134 -13.62 -18.89 -4.30
N LEU A 135 -12.51 -18.57 -3.65
CA LEU A 135 -11.68 -19.50 -2.88
C LEU A 135 -12.22 -19.64 -1.45
N ALA A 136 -11.92 -20.76 -0.80
CA ALA A 136 -12.27 -20.95 0.60
C ALA A 136 -11.44 -20.03 1.52
N ASP A 137 -11.98 -19.66 2.68
CA ASP A 137 -11.25 -18.81 3.64
C ASP A 137 -9.94 -19.47 4.12
N ARG A 138 -9.93 -20.81 4.19
CA ARG A 138 -8.76 -21.64 4.53
C ARG A 138 -7.71 -21.74 3.41
N THR A 139 -8.00 -21.27 2.19
CA THR A 139 -7.03 -21.28 1.09
C THR A 139 -5.80 -20.47 1.49
N SER A 140 -4.60 -20.93 1.09
CA SER A 140 -3.35 -20.23 1.40
C SER A 140 -3.34 -18.79 0.88
N ASN A 141 -2.80 -17.87 1.68
CA ASN A 141 -2.73 -16.45 1.36
C ASN A 141 -1.85 -16.17 0.13
N VAL A 142 -0.73 -16.89 0.00
CA VAL A 142 0.17 -16.78 -1.15
C VAL A 142 -0.55 -17.13 -2.45
N ALA A 143 -1.37 -18.18 -2.44
CA ALA A 143 -2.12 -18.61 -3.62
C ALA A 143 -3.14 -17.54 -4.05
N ALA A 144 -3.83 -16.92 -3.10
CA ALA A 144 -4.79 -15.85 -3.40
C ALA A 144 -4.13 -14.64 -4.10
N LEU A 145 -2.89 -14.30 -3.74
CA LEU A 145 -2.12 -13.22 -4.37
C LEU A 145 -1.53 -13.66 -5.72
N ALA A 146 -0.82 -14.79 -5.73
CA ALA A 146 -0.06 -15.29 -6.85
C ALA A 146 -0.94 -15.61 -8.07
N LEU A 147 -2.12 -16.23 -7.85
CA LEU A 147 -3.03 -16.58 -8.94
C LEU A 147 -3.59 -15.34 -9.66
N LEU A 148 -3.67 -14.19 -8.98
CA LEU A 148 -4.10 -12.92 -9.58
C LEU A 148 -2.92 -12.03 -10.04
N GLY A 149 -1.68 -12.40 -9.72
CA GLY A 149 -0.51 -11.56 -9.93
C GLY A 149 -0.57 -10.24 -9.15
N ILE A 150 -1.21 -10.21 -7.98
CA ILE A 150 -1.37 -8.99 -7.18
C ILE A 150 -0.31 -8.91 -6.09
N LEU A 151 0.40 -7.78 -6.01
CA LEU A 151 1.37 -7.53 -4.95
C LEU A 151 0.71 -7.48 -3.56
N PRO A 152 1.35 -7.99 -2.50
CA PRO A 152 0.91 -7.74 -1.14
C PRO A 152 0.96 -6.24 -0.81
N ILE A 153 0.05 -5.76 0.05
CA ILE A 153 -0.02 -4.33 0.44
C ILE A 153 1.34 -3.74 0.81
N ARG A 154 2.15 -4.49 1.57
CA ARG A 154 3.48 -4.07 1.97
C ARG A 154 4.40 -3.79 0.79
N ALA A 155 4.46 -4.67 -0.20
CA ALA A 155 5.28 -4.45 -1.40
C ALA A 155 4.81 -3.23 -2.21
N GLN A 156 3.49 -2.99 -2.24
CA GLN A 156 2.93 -1.80 -2.90
C GLN A 156 3.33 -0.51 -2.17
N LEU A 157 3.27 -0.50 -0.84
CA LEU A 157 3.78 0.62 -0.04
C LEU A 157 5.27 0.84 -0.25
N HIS A 158 6.07 -0.22 -0.31
CA HIS A 158 7.49 -0.09 -0.59
C HIS A 158 7.74 0.61 -1.94
N LYS A 159 7.00 0.25 -2.99
CA LYS A 159 7.06 0.96 -4.28
C LYS A 159 6.68 2.44 -4.15
N HIS A 160 5.63 2.78 -3.41
CA HIS A 160 5.22 4.18 -3.21
C HIS A 160 6.28 4.97 -2.45
N THR A 161 6.76 4.44 -1.33
CA THR A 161 7.78 5.04 -0.48
C THR A 161 9.10 5.28 -1.25
N LEU A 162 9.54 4.31 -2.05
CA LEU A 162 10.73 4.45 -2.89
C LEU A 162 10.54 5.46 -4.04
N ASN A 163 9.35 5.51 -4.66
CA ASN A 163 9.05 6.52 -5.67
C ASN A 163 8.94 7.94 -5.08
N MET A 164 8.45 8.07 -3.85
CA MET A 164 8.44 9.33 -3.12
C MET A 164 9.87 9.81 -2.88
N TYR A 165 10.74 8.94 -2.36
CA TYR A 165 12.16 9.26 -2.20
C TYR A 165 12.81 9.69 -3.51
N TYR A 166 12.58 8.94 -4.59
CA TYR A 166 13.07 9.29 -5.91
C TYR A 166 12.59 10.68 -6.36
N SER A 167 11.32 11.02 -6.11
CA SER A 167 10.78 12.34 -6.45
C SER A 167 11.44 13.48 -5.64
N ILE A 168 11.84 13.23 -4.40
CA ILE A 168 12.56 14.19 -3.56
C ILE A 168 13.95 14.49 -4.14
N ILE A 169 14.69 13.46 -4.54
CA ILE A 169 16.08 13.62 -5.01
C ILE A 169 16.19 14.12 -6.45
N GLN A 170 15.12 13.98 -7.25
CA GLN A 170 15.06 14.48 -8.62
C GLN A 170 15.02 16.01 -8.74
N THR A 171 14.84 16.74 -7.64
CA THR A 171 14.76 18.21 -7.67
C THR A 171 15.85 18.83 -6.80
N PRO A 172 17.11 18.90 -7.30
CA PRO A 172 18.23 19.53 -6.59
C PRO A 172 17.91 20.96 -6.15
N GLY A 173 18.47 21.38 -5.01
CA GLY A 173 18.30 22.73 -4.47
C GLY A 173 17.01 22.96 -3.66
N THR A 174 16.01 22.09 -3.78
CA THR A 174 14.80 22.17 -2.95
C THR A 174 15.07 21.87 -1.47
N VAL A 175 14.18 22.34 -0.59
CA VAL A 175 14.24 22.00 0.84
C VAL A 175 14.18 20.48 1.05
N GLY A 176 13.35 19.78 0.27
CA GLY A 176 13.25 18.32 0.33
C GLY A 176 14.58 17.63 0.02
N TYR A 177 15.27 18.06 -1.06
CA TYR A 177 16.59 17.56 -1.41
C TYR A 177 17.62 17.79 -0.30
N LYS A 178 17.72 19.02 0.22
CA LYS A 178 18.65 19.37 1.32
C LYS A 178 18.37 18.57 2.59
N VAL A 179 17.09 18.33 2.89
CA VAL A 179 16.68 17.47 4.01
C VAL A 179 17.11 16.03 3.76
N ALA A 180 16.94 15.50 2.55
CA ALA A 180 17.37 14.15 2.20
C ALA A 180 18.89 13.98 2.36
N GLU A 181 19.68 14.89 1.79
CA GLU A 181 21.14 14.92 1.92
C GLU A 181 21.57 14.93 3.39
N ARG A 182 21.05 15.87 4.17
CA ARG A 182 21.35 15.99 5.61
C ARG A 182 20.94 14.74 6.39
N GLN A 183 19.72 14.23 6.19
CA GLN A 183 19.23 13.07 6.94
C GLN A 183 20.00 11.80 6.59
N LEU A 184 20.41 11.63 5.33
CA LEU A 184 21.29 10.53 4.94
C LEU A 184 22.65 10.68 5.64
N ALA A 185 23.26 11.86 5.64
CA ALA A 185 24.54 12.08 6.33
C ALA A 185 24.46 11.84 7.85
N MET A 186 23.36 12.23 8.50
CA MET A 186 23.26 12.22 9.96
C MET A 186 22.68 10.93 10.57
N LYS A 187 21.86 10.17 9.84
CA LYS A 187 21.11 9.03 10.40
C LYS A 187 21.77 7.70 10.10
N LEU A 188 21.73 6.79 11.08
CA LEU A 188 22.19 5.43 10.92
C LEU A 188 21.09 4.55 10.27
N PRO A 189 21.45 3.43 9.61
CA PRO A 189 20.48 2.50 9.05
C PRO A 189 19.52 1.88 10.09
N THR A 190 19.94 1.83 11.35
CA THR A 190 19.17 1.30 12.49
C THR A 190 18.16 2.31 13.05
N ASP A 191 18.31 3.61 12.75
CA ASP A 191 17.44 4.65 13.30
C ASP A 191 15.98 4.49 12.83
N HIS A 192 15.06 4.95 13.68
CA HIS A 192 13.64 5.06 13.35
C HIS A 192 13.36 6.34 12.54
N SER A 193 13.85 6.39 11.31
CA SER A 193 13.62 7.51 10.38
C SER A 193 13.11 7.05 9.01
N PHE A 194 12.48 7.98 8.27
CA PHE A 194 12.07 7.74 6.88
C PHE A 194 13.26 7.29 6.01
N PHE A 195 14.37 8.01 6.08
CA PHE A 195 15.56 7.73 5.26
C PHE A 195 16.29 6.45 5.66
N SER A 196 16.26 6.07 6.95
CA SER A 196 16.74 4.77 7.41
C SER A 196 15.89 3.63 6.83
N SER A 197 14.56 3.82 6.77
CA SER A 197 13.67 2.87 6.07
C SER A 197 13.95 2.80 4.58
N ILE A 198 14.21 3.93 3.90
CA ILE A 198 14.61 3.93 2.47
C ILE A 198 15.86 3.08 2.25
N ARG A 199 16.92 3.24 3.08
CA ARG A 199 18.14 2.43 2.96
C ARG A 199 17.85 0.94 3.10
N ARG A 200 17.05 0.54 4.08
CA ARG A 200 16.63 -0.84 4.26
C ARG A 200 15.88 -1.36 3.04
N LEU A 201 14.92 -0.60 2.52
CA LEU A 201 14.15 -1.00 1.33
C LEU A 201 15.03 -1.12 0.09
N LEU A 202 15.95 -0.19 -0.15
CA LEU A 202 16.89 -0.27 -1.27
C LEU A 202 17.76 -1.53 -1.15
N HIS A 203 18.25 -1.85 0.05
CA HIS A 203 18.99 -3.07 0.30
C HIS A 203 18.14 -4.34 0.09
N THR A 204 16.92 -4.38 0.64
CA THR A 204 15.98 -5.51 0.48
C THR A 204 15.73 -5.86 -0.99
N TYR A 205 15.65 -4.86 -1.86
CA TYR A 205 15.39 -5.06 -3.29
C TYR A 205 16.65 -5.07 -4.16
N ASN A 206 17.84 -5.08 -3.56
CA ASN A 206 19.12 -4.99 -4.26
C ASN A 206 19.15 -3.84 -5.29
N LEU A 207 18.67 -2.67 -4.86
CA LEU A 207 18.67 -1.43 -5.63
C LEU A 207 19.92 -0.58 -5.29
N PRO A 208 20.30 0.40 -6.14
CA PRO A 208 21.40 1.30 -5.83
C PRO A 208 21.20 1.98 -4.48
N THR A 209 22.30 2.27 -3.79
CA THR A 209 22.23 2.87 -2.46
C THR A 209 21.62 4.27 -2.52
N ALA A 210 21.12 4.75 -1.39
CA ALA A 210 20.53 6.09 -1.32
C ALA A 210 21.53 7.19 -1.77
N TYR A 211 22.82 7.03 -1.46
CA TYR A 211 23.87 7.96 -1.89
C TYR A 211 24.15 7.90 -3.39
N GLN A 212 24.24 6.69 -3.97
CA GLN A 212 24.40 6.53 -5.42
C GLN A 212 23.24 7.17 -6.18
N LEU A 213 22.01 7.01 -5.67
CA LEU A 213 20.83 7.65 -6.27
C LEU A 213 20.85 9.17 -6.11
N LEU A 214 21.41 9.70 -5.02
CA LEU A 214 21.51 11.14 -4.79
C LEU A 214 22.55 11.79 -5.72
N GLU A 215 23.69 11.12 -5.91
CA GLU A 215 24.80 11.60 -6.74
C GLU A 215 24.49 11.52 -8.23
N SER A 216 23.91 10.39 -8.69
CA SER A 216 23.60 10.16 -10.10
C SER A 216 22.23 9.49 -10.23
N PRO A 217 21.13 10.27 -10.14
CA PRO A 217 19.81 9.71 -10.21
C PRO A 217 19.48 9.27 -11.66
N PRO A 218 18.96 8.04 -11.87
CA PRO A 218 18.57 7.59 -13.20
C PRO A 218 17.35 8.38 -13.72
N SER A 219 17.02 8.26 -15.00
CA SER A 219 15.77 8.83 -15.55
C SER A 219 14.52 8.20 -14.90
N LYS A 220 13.39 8.91 -14.97
CA LYS A 220 12.14 8.49 -14.32
C LYS A 220 11.62 7.16 -14.86
N GLU A 221 11.73 6.96 -16.17
CA GLU A 221 11.36 5.71 -16.83
C GLU A 221 12.27 4.56 -16.39
N MET A 222 13.59 4.78 -16.39
CA MET A 222 14.57 3.77 -15.96
C MET A 222 14.38 3.39 -14.50
N TRP A 223 14.17 4.37 -13.62
CA TRP A 223 13.90 4.15 -12.20
C TRP A 223 12.65 3.29 -12.02
N LYS A 224 11.53 3.66 -12.64
CA LYS A 224 10.27 2.93 -12.53
C LYS A 224 10.41 1.48 -13.02
N ALA A 225 11.08 1.28 -14.16
CA ALA A 225 11.32 -0.06 -14.69
C ALA A 225 12.17 -0.91 -13.74
N LYS A 226 13.29 -0.35 -13.25
CA LYS A 226 14.20 -1.04 -12.32
C LYS A 226 13.52 -1.36 -10.99
N LEU A 227 12.82 -0.40 -10.39
CA LEU A 227 12.08 -0.56 -9.14
C LEU A 227 10.98 -1.62 -9.29
N ASN A 228 10.18 -1.56 -10.36
CA ASN A 228 9.13 -2.55 -10.60
C ASN A 228 9.73 -3.94 -10.75
N SER A 229 10.75 -4.11 -11.60
CA SER A 229 11.40 -5.40 -11.80
C SER A 229 11.98 -5.98 -10.51
N ALA A 230 12.65 -5.15 -9.69
CA ALA A 230 13.26 -5.60 -8.44
C ALA A 230 12.21 -6.05 -7.40
N VAL A 231 11.16 -5.26 -7.19
CA VAL A 231 10.08 -5.61 -6.25
C VAL A 231 9.28 -6.81 -6.73
N ASP A 232 9.01 -6.89 -8.05
CA ASP A 232 8.24 -7.99 -8.63
C ASP A 232 9.03 -9.29 -8.54
N ARG A 233 10.33 -9.28 -8.85
CA ARG A 233 11.21 -10.45 -8.71
C ARG A 233 11.27 -10.93 -7.27
N HIS A 234 11.51 -10.03 -6.31
CA HIS A 234 11.51 -10.40 -4.88
C HIS A 234 10.17 -10.99 -4.47
N THR A 235 9.05 -10.42 -4.92
CA THR A 235 7.71 -10.92 -4.56
C THR A 235 7.46 -12.31 -5.14
N VAL A 236 7.83 -12.55 -6.41
CA VAL A 236 7.69 -13.86 -7.04
C VAL A 236 8.56 -14.90 -6.34
N ALA A 237 9.82 -14.58 -6.01
CA ALA A 237 10.69 -15.48 -5.25
C ALA A 237 10.06 -15.88 -3.91
N THR A 238 9.57 -14.90 -3.14
CA THR A 238 8.84 -15.18 -1.90
C THR A 238 7.60 -16.04 -2.13
N TRP A 239 6.84 -15.84 -3.22
CA TRP A 239 5.71 -16.71 -3.53
C TRP A 239 6.12 -18.15 -3.83
N GLN A 240 7.21 -18.34 -4.56
CA GLN A 240 7.71 -19.65 -4.93
C GLN A 240 8.15 -20.44 -3.69
N GLU A 241 8.93 -19.80 -2.82
CA GLU A 241 9.33 -20.36 -1.52
C GLU A 241 8.09 -20.77 -0.69
N ASP A 242 7.15 -19.85 -0.50
CA ASP A 242 5.91 -20.07 0.27
C ASP A 242 5.00 -21.17 -0.31
N ILE A 243 5.06 -21.42 -1.62
CA ILE A 243 4.29 -22.44 -2.32
C ILE A 243 4.95 -23.81 -2.17
N GLN A 244 6.27 -23.87 -2.31
CA GLN A 244 7.05 -25.11 -2.15
C GLN A 244 6.92 -25.71 -0.75
N GLU A 245 6.85 -24.86 0.28
CA GLU A 245 6.64 -25.29 1.67
C GLU A 245 5.24 -25.85 1.97
N LYS A 246 4.26 -25.69 1.07
CA LYS A 246 2.85 -26.01 1.31
C LYS A 246 2.39 -27.16 0.41
N PRO A 247 2.25 -28.40 0.93
CA PRO A 247 1.82 -29.55 0.14
C PRO A 247 0.48 -29.38 -0.58
N SER A 248 -0.43 -28.57 -0.02
CA SER A 248 -1.73 -28.25 -0.63
C SER A 248 -1.63 -27.41 -1.91
N LEU A 249 -0.46 -26.82 -2.20
CA LEU A 249 -0.22 -25.98 -3.37
C LEU A 249 0.67 -26.64 -4.42
N ARG A 250 0.99 -27.94 -4.26
CA ARG A 250 1.89 -28.71 -5.15
C ARG A 250 1.52 -28.70 -6.63
N TYR A 251 0.28 -28.36 -6.96
CA TYR A 251 -0.22 -28.33 -8.34
C TYR A 251 -0.04 -26.98 -9.02
N ILE A 252 0.34 -25.93 -8.28
CA ILE A 252 0.62 -24.61 -8.85
C ILE A 252 1.97 -24.65 -9.56
N ASN A 253 1.98 -24.38 -10.87
CA ASN A 253 3.22 -24.17 -11.61
C ASN A 253 3.82 -22.81 -11.21
N THR A 254 4.89 -22.85 -10.42
CA THR A 254 5.60 -21.68 -9.91
C THR A 254 6.29 -20.86 -10.98
N ASP A 255 6.65 -21.46 -12.11
CA ASP A 255 7.37 -20.79 -13.22
C ASP A 255 6.43 -19.92 -14.06
N ALA A 256 5.14 -20.22 -14.02
CA ALA A 256 4.11 -19.44 -14.69
C ALA A 256 3.65 -18.21 -13.87
N LEU A 257 4.13 -18.04 -12.63
CA LEU A 257 3.73 -16.94 -11.76
C LEU A 257 4.44 -15.64 -12.15
N SER A 258 3.68 -14.55 -12.19
CA SER A 258 4.25 -13.22 -12.41
C SER A 258 3.38 -12.14 -11.79
N VAL A 259 4.00 -11.04 -11.39
CA VAL A 259 3.27 -9.86 -10.91
C VAL A 259 2.62 -9.13 -12.10
N GLY A 260 1.41 -8.64 -11.91
CA GLY A 260 0.64 -7.90 -12.90
C GLY A 260 -0.05 -8.78 -13.95
N LYS A 261 0.20 -10.09 -13.97
CA LYS A 261 -0.48 -11.05 -14.84
C LYS A 261 -1.18 -12.11 -14.02
N THR A 262 -2.44 -12.37 -14.34
CA THR A 262 -3.17 -13.49 -13.73
C THR A 262 -2.64 -14.83 -14.24
N HIS A 263 -2.74 -15.86 -13.42
CA HIS A 263 -2.37 -17.23 -13.80
C HIS A 263 -3.11 -17.67 -15.08
N ASN A 264 -2.44 -18.48 -15.92
CA ASN A 264 -2.93 -18.89 -17.24
C ASN A 264 -4.32 -19.55 -17.22
N MET A 265 -4.70 -20.16 -16.10
CA MET A 265 -6.04 -20.73 -15.92
C MET A 265 -7.17 -19.69 -16.02
N TYR A 266 -6.88 -18.40 -15.78
CA TYR A 266 -7.84 -17.31 -15.87
C TYR A 266 -7.78 -16.58 -17.22
N THR A 267 -6.69 -16.72 -17.98
CA THR A 267 -6.47 -16.00 -19.25
C THR A 267 -7.51 -16.36 -20.31
N TYR A 268 -7.83 -17.66 -20.42
CA TYR A 268 -8.70 -18.18 -21.48
C TYR A 268 -10.19 -18.30 -21.06
N VAL A 269 -10.55 -17.75 -19.91
CA VAL A 269 -11.93 -17.80 -19.39
C VAL A 269 -12.78 -16.78 -20.14
N ARG A 270 -13.83 -17.24 -20.83
CA ARG A 270 -14.83 -16.36 -21.43
C ARG A 270 -15.74 -15.79 -20.34
N PRO A 271 -16.35 -14.61 -20.54
CA PRO A 271 -17.23 -13.98 -19.55
C PRO A 271 -18.62 -14.64 -19.53
N ASN A 272 -18.68 -15.98 -19.50
CA ASN A 272 -19.91 -16.75 -19.34
C ASN A 272 -19.84 -17.54 -18.03
N ARG A 273 -21.00 -17.86 -17.47
CA ARG A 273 -21.12 -18.50 -16.15
C ARG A 273 -20.41 -19.85 -16.08
N ILE A 274 -20.48 -20.65 -17.14
CA ILE A 274 -19.93 -22.01 -17.17
C ILE A 274 -18.39 -21.97 -17.11
N ASP A 275 -17.76 -21.12 -17.92
CA ASP A 275 -16.30 -21.00 -17.94
C ASP A 275 -15.76 -20.39 -16.63
N ILE A 276 -16.51 -19.46 -16.02
CA ILE A 276 -16.18 -18.92 -14.69
C ILE A 276 -16.22 -20.03 -13.63
N LEU A 277 -17.27 -20.86 -13.61
CA LEU A 277 -17.37 -21.99 -12.68
C LEU A 277 -16.26 -23.03 -12.90
N ARG A 278 -15.91 -23.31 -14.17
CA ARG A 278 -14.76 -24.18 -14.49
C ARG A 278 -13.45 -23.62 -13.98
N ALA A 279 -13.23 -22.31 -14.14
CA ALA A 279 -12.03 -21.64 -13.65
C ALA A 279 -11.96 -21.65 -12.12
N GLU A 280 -13.08 -21.46 -11.45
CA GLU A 280 -13.21 -21.58 -10.00
C GLU A 280 -12.88 -23.00 -9.52
N THR A 281 -13.44 -24.03 -10.15
CA THR A 281 -13.12 -25.43 -9.83
C THR A 281 -11.63 -25.71 -10.02
N LYS A 282 -11.03 -25.25 -11.14
CA LYS A 282 -9.60 -25.35 -11.38
C LYS A 282 -8.78 -24.65 -10.30
N ALA A 283 -9.17 -23.43 -9.90
CA ALA A 283 -8.51 -22.71 -8.83
C ALA A 283 -8.56 -23.48 -7.51
N LYS A 284 -9.73 -24.02 -7.14
CA LYS A 284 -9.91 -24.84 -5.93
C LYS A 284 -9.07 -26.11 -5.95
N LEU A 285 -8.93 -26.75 -7.10
CA LEU A 285 -8.05 -27.92 -7.31
C LEU A 285 -6.59 -27.54 -7.13
N LEU A 286 -6.12 -26.47 -7.78
CA LEU A 286 -4.75 -25.99 -7.66
C LEU A 286 -4.37 -25.62 -6.22
N THR A 287 -5.33 -25.10 -5.46
CA THR A 287 -5.10 -24.73 -4.05
C THR A 287 -5.41 -25.83 -3.05
N GLY A 288 -5.68 -27.06 -3.49
CA GLY A 288 -5.95 -28.20 -2.61
C GLY A 288 -7.21 -28.06 -1.75
N THR A 289 -8.17 -27.25 -2.18
CA THR A 289 -9.42 -27.00 -1.45
C THR A 289 -10.65 -27.65 -2.05
N TYR A 290 -10.51 -28.25 -3.24
CA TYR A 290 -11.55 -29.03 -3.87
C TYR A 290 -11.69 -30.39 -3.15
N PRO A 291 -12.89 -30.78 -2.67
CA PRO A 291 -13.10 -32.10 -2.11
C PRO A 291 -13.00 -33.13 -3.22
N VAL A 292 -11.90 -33.87 -3.26
CA VAL A 292 -11.79 -35.07 -4.09
C VAL A 292 -12.34 -36.21 -3.23
N HIS A 293 -13.47 -36.78 -3.63
CA HIS A 293 -13.94 -38.00 -2.99
C HIS A 293 -12.88 -39.08 -3.25
N PRO A 294 -12.34 -39.74 -2.20
CA PRO A 294 -11.45 -40.87 -2.42
C PRO A 294 -12.26 -41.94 -3.16
N THR A 295 -11.86 -42.26 -4.39
CA THR A 295 -12.34 -43.45 -5.07
C THR A 295 -11.75 -44.63 -4.31
N SER A 296 -12.58 -45.23 -3.46
CA SER A 296 -12.34 -46.52 -2.80
C SER A 296 -12.08 -47.62 -3.81
#